data_AF-A0A3R6LNQ3-F1
#
_entry.id   AF-A0A3R6LNQ3-F1
#
_cell.length_a   1.000
_cell.length_b   1.000
_cell.length_c   1.000
_cell.angle_alpha   90.00
_cell.angle_beta   90.00
_cell.angle_gamma   90.00
#
_symmetry.space_group_name_H-M   'P 1'
#
loop_
_entity.id
_entity.type
_entity.pdbx_description
1 polymer ?
#
loop_
_entity_poly.entity_id
_entity_poly.type
_entity_poly.pdbx_seq_one_letter_code
_entity_poly.pdbx_strand_id
1 'polypeptide(L)' 'MIRESIKDAMDFRKIKSKDLAEYIGVTKSSMSLFLNGKRAMGQEKLEAMLDYLKIKLVREEELNNKQLEGKSSQS' A
#
# COMPACT_ATOMS: atom_id res chain seq x y z
N MET A 1 -5.17 -8.54 -3.86
CA MET A 1 -3.93 -8.20 -4.61
C MET A 1 -3.48 -6.82 -4.13
N ILE A 2 -2.33 -6.31 -4.62
CA ILE A 2 -1.74 -5.07 -4.09
C ILE A 2 -2.66 -3.84 -4.20
N ARG A 3 -3.53 -3.80 -5.21
CA ARG A 3 -4.50 -2.70 -5.41
C ARG A 3 -5.57 -2.67 -4.34
N GLU A 4 -6.07 -3.83 -3.93
CA GLU A 4 -7.05 -3.94 -2.85
C GLU A 4 -6.41 -3.48 -1.53
N SER A 5 -5.19 -3.92 -1.22
CA SER A 5 -4.45 -3.44 -0.04
C SER A 5 -4.23 -1.92 -0.06
N ILE A 6 -3.96 -1.34 -1.24
CA ILE A 6 -3.86 0.11 -1.42
C ILE A 6 -5.21 0.79 -1.13
N LYS A 7 -6.32 0.26 -1.67
CA LYS A 7 -7.68 0.81 -1.44
C LYS A 7 -8.07 0.72 0.04
N ASP A 8 -7.86 -0.43 0.67
CA ASP A 8 -8.19 -0.63 2.08
C ASP A 8 -7.39 0.34 2.97
N ALA A 9 -6.10 0.55 2.67
CA ALA A 9 -5.28 1.53 3.38
C ALA A 9 -5.73 2.97 3.13
N MET A 10 -6.16 3.31 1.90
CA MET A 10 -6.72 4.63 1.60
C MET A 10 -7.99 4.87 2.42
N ASP A 11 -8.90 3.89 2.46
CA ASP A 11 -10.17 4.00 3.18
C ASP A 11 -9.94 4.09 4.69
N PHE A 12 -9.08 3.24 5.24
CA PHE A 12 -8.68 3.28 6.65
C PHE A 12 -8.10 4.63 7.07
N ARG A 13 -7.29 5.25 6.20
CA ARG A 13 -6.64 6.54 6.45
C ARG A 13 -7.44 7.75 5.98
N LYS A 14 -8.63 7.53 5.39
CA LYS A 14 -9.48 8.58 4.80
C LYS A 14 -8.77 9.41 3.72
N ILE A 15 -7.88 8.77 2.95
CA ILE A 15 -7.13 9.39 1.85
C ILE A 15 -7.96 9.35 0.58
N LYS A 16 -8.14 10.50 -0.08
CA LYS A 16 -8.86 10.54 -1.37
C LYS A 16 -7.92 10.16 -2.50
N SER A 17 -8.46 9.59 -3.57
CA SER A 17 -7.68 9.27 -4.78
C SER A 17 -7.03 10.49 -5.43
N LYS A 18 -7.58 11.70 -5.23
CA LYS A 18 -6.96 12.95 -5.70
C LYS A 18 -5.65 13.20 -4.95
N ASP A 19 -5.67 13.07 -3.63
CA ASP A 19 -4.51 13.38 -2.77
C ASP A 19 -3.36 12.40 -3.04
N LEU A 20 -3.70 11.12 -3.22
CA LEU A 20 -2.72 10.11 -3.64
C LEU A 20 -2.18 10.40 -5.05
N ALA A 21 -3.03 10.80 -6.00
CA ALA A 21 -2.58 11.12 -7.35
C ALA A 21 -1.61 12.32 -7.37
N GLU A 22 -1.91 13.35 -6.58
CA GLU A 22 -1.10 14.54 -6.42
C GLU A 22 0.26 14.22 -5.81
N TYR A 23 0.29 13.44 -4.73
CA TYR A 23 1.54 13.00 -4.08
C TYR A 23 2.44 12.19 -5.03
N ILE A 24 1.84 11.31 -5.84
CA ILE A 24 2.56 10.41 -6.76
C ILE A 24 2.93 11.09 -8.08
N GLY A 25 2.49 12.34 -8.31
CA GLY A 25 2.77 13.07 -9.55
C GLY A 25 2.07 12.48 -10.78
N VAL A 26 0.82 12.01 -10.62
CA VAL A 26 0.00 11.48 -11.71
C VAL A 26 -1.36 12.17 -11.80
N THR A 27 -2.01 12.06 -12.95
CA THR A 27 -3.36 12.60 -13.09
C THR A 27 -4.37 11.78 -12.28
N LYS A 28 -5.45 12.44 -11.82
CA LYS A 28 -6.58 11.76 -11.16
C LYS A 28 -7.18 10.64 -12.03
N SER A 29 -7.24 10.84 -13.34
CA SER A 29 -7.71 9.81 -14.28
C SER A 29 -6.78 8.60 -14.30
N SER A 30 -5.46 8.81 -14.30
CA SER A 30 -4.47 7.73 -14.27
C SER A 30 -4.55 6.93 -12.98
N MET A 31 -4.72 7.61 -11.84
CA MET A 31 -4.93 6.96 -10.55
C MET A 31 -6.22 6.13 -10.55
N SER A 32 -7.32 6.67 -11.06
CA SER A 32 -8.59 5.92 -11.19
C SER A 32 -8.44 4.68 -12.06
N LEU A 33 -7.80 4.78 -13.22
CA LEU A 33 -7.55 3.62 -14.08
C LEU A 33 -6.67 2.58 -13.40
N PHE A 34 -5.65 2.99 -12.64
CA PHE A 34 -4.81 2.09 -11.87
C PHE A 34 -5.60 1.36 -10.79
N LEU A 35 -6.34 2.09 -9.96
CA LEU A 35 -7.17 1.52 -8.88
C LEU A 35 -8.24 0.56 -9.43
N ASN A 36 -8.73 0.79 -10.65
CA ASN A 36 -9.69 -0.08 -11.33
C ASN A 36 -9.04 -1.20 -12.15
N GLY A 37 -7.71 -1.38 -12.08
CA GLY A 37 -7.00 -2.45 -12.79
C GLY A 37 -6.86 -2.25 -14.30
N LYS A 38 -7.31 -1.11 -14.83
CA LYS A 38 -7.24 -0.78 -16.27
C LYS A 38 -5.88 -0.20 -16.68
N ARG A 39 -5.01 0.09 -15.72
CA ARG A 39 -3.66 0.62 -15.94
C ARG A 39 -2.66 0.03 -14.96
N ALA A 40 -1.46 -0.26 -15.44
CA ALA A 40 -0.31 -0.56 -14.60
C ALA A 40 0.43 0.74 -14.21
N MET A 41 1.07 0.73 -13.05
CA MET A 41 1.98 1.80 -12.63
C MET A 41 3.39 1.21 -12.54
N GLY A 42 4.39 2.02 -12.86
CA GLY A 42 5.79 1.64 -12.69
C GLY A 42 6.13 1.41 -11.22
N GLN A 43 7.20 0.63 -10.98
CA GLN A 43 7.63 0.25 -9.64
C GLN A 43 7.89 1.46 -8.73
N GLU A 44 8.61 2.47 -9.20
CA GLU A 44 8.89 3.71 -8.46
C GLU A 44 7.60 4.36 -7.89
N LYS A 45 6.55 4.44 -8.73
CA LYS A 45 5.26 4.99 -8.32
C LYS A 45 4.53 4.08 -7.34
N LEU A 46 4.67 2.77 -7.50
CA LEU A 46 4.10 1.79 -6.58
C LEU A 46 4.76 1.90 -5.20
N GLU A 47 6.09 1.99 -5.14
CA GLU A 47 6.83 2.18 -3.91
C GLU A 47 6.44 3.49 -3.21
N ALA A 48 6.37 4.59 -3.97
CA ALA A 48 5.89 5.87 -3.43
C ALA A 48 4.46 5.80 -2.87
N MET A 49 3.56 5.02 -3.50
CA MET A 49 2.21 4.79 -2.98
C MET A 49 2.24 4.02 -1.66
N LEU A 50 3.06 2.97 -1.56
CA LEU A 50 3.20 2.19 -0.34
C LEU A 50 3.78 3.03 0.81
N ASP A 51 4.79 3.85 0.53
CA ASP A 51 5.42 4.75 1.51
C ASP A 51 4.46 5.82 2.02
N TYR A 52 3.66 6.41 1.12
CA TYR A 52 2.62 7.37 1.49
C TYR A 52 1.56 6.74 2.39
N LEU A 53 1.12 5.52 2.04
CA LEU A 53 0.11 4.77 2.78
C LEU A 53 0.64 4.04 4.01
N LYS A 54 1.95 4.16 4.30
CA LYS A 54 2.63 3.48 5.41
C LYS A 54 2.41 1.96 5.37
N ILE A 55 2.50 1.39 4.18
CA ILE A 55 2.45 -0.06 3.94
C ILE A 55 3.89 -0.55 3.81
N LYS A 56 4.27 -1.52 4.64
CA LYS A 56 5.58 -2.15 4.54
C LYS A 56 5.48 -3.44 3.75
N LEU A 57 6.30 -3.58 2.71
CA LEU A 57 6.53 -4.86 2.05
C LEU A 57 7.46 -5.71 2.93
N VAL A 58 7.07 -6.94 3.23
CA VAL A 58 7.85 -7.89 4.02
C VAL A 58 7.80 -9.24 3.35
N ARG A 59 8.87 -10.02 3.48
CA ARG A 59 8.84 -11.45 3.09
C ARG A 59 8.07 -12.23 4.14
N GLU A 60 7.37 -13.27 3.72
CA GLU A 60 6.55 -14.10 4.61
C GLU A 60 7.38 -14.72 5.75
N GLU A 61 8.60 -15.13 5.46
CA GLU A 61 9.58 -15.63 6.44
C GLU A 61 9.86 -14.64 7.58
N GLU A 62 9.81 -13.32 7.30
CA GLU A 62 10.05 -12.27 8.29
C GLU A 62 8.83 -11.99 9.19
N LEU A 63 7.62 -12.28 8.68
CA LEU A 63 6.37 -12.15 9.44
C LEU A 63 6.26 -13.23 10.52
N ASN A 64 6.64 -14.46 10.19
CA ASN A 64 6.53 -15.60 11.10
C ASN A 64 7.45 -15.45 12.32
N ASN A 65 8.66 -14.91 12.12
CA ASN A 65 9.63 -14.71 13.22
C ASN A 65 9.15 -13.67 14.25
N LYS A 66 8.48 -12.60 13.81
CA LYS A 66 7.95 -11.56 14.73
C LYS A 66 6.78 -12.02 15.58
N GLN A 67 5.96 -12.96 15.08
CA GLN A 67 4.85 -13.51 15.86
C GLN A 67 5.34 -14.46 16.96
N LEU A 68 6.55 -15.03 16.84
CA LEU A 68 7.17 -15.89 17.84
C LEU A 68 7.79 -15.07 18.99
N GLU A 69 8.42 -13.93 18.70
CA GLU A 69 8.98 -13.02 19.73
C GLU A 69 7.90 -12.43 20.65
N GLY A 70 6.68 -12.20 20.14
CA GLY A 70 5.56 -11.71 20.94
C GLY A 70 4.92 -12.76 21.87
N LYS A 71 5.22 -14.06 21.67
CA LYS A 71 4.63 -15.17 22.46
C LYS A 71 5.53 -15.67 23.58
N SER A 72 6.85 -15.46 23.50
CA SER A 72 7.82 -15.90 24.51
C SER A 72 7.91 -15.00 25.75
N SER A 73 7.22 -13.86 25.76
CA SER A 73 7.17 -12.95 26.92
C SER A 73 5.94 -13.18 27.84
N GLN A 74 5.18 -14.25 27.62
CA GLN A 74 3.99 -14.60 28.43
C GLN A 74 4.06 -15.99 29.09
N SER A 75 5.25 -16.59 29.18
CA SER A 75 5.47 -17.87 29.89
C SER A 75 6.39 -17.70 31.08
#